data_AF-A0A937YTG8-F1
#
_entry.id   AF-A0A937YTG8-F1
#
_cell.length_a   1.000
_cell.length_b   1.000
_cell.length_c   1.000
_cell.angle_alpha   90.00
_cell.angle_beta   90.00
_cell.angle_gamma   90.00
#
_symmetry.space_group_name_H-M   'P 1'
#
loop_
_entity.id
_entity.type
_entity.pdbx_description
1 polymer ?
#
loop_
_entity_poly.entity_id
_entity_poly.type
_entity_poly.pdbx_seq_one_letter_code
_entity_poly.pdbx_strand_id
1 'polypeptide(L)' 'MIPEIDVWRTAHLLIKQHGEDAAVQAAFQADAMFAKGDLDGYSVWKRIVAAINDLQSNKPTGSTH' A
#
# COMPACT_ATOMS: atom_id res chain seq x y z
N MET A 1 1.94 -15.72 7.07
CA MET A 1 3.02 -14.94 6.42
C MET A 1 2.73 -14.89 4.94
N ILE A 2 2.26 -13.75 4.44
CA ILE A 2 2.08 -13.52 3.01
C ILE A 2 3.43 -13.32 2.32
N PRO A 3 3.60 -13.83 1.09
CA PRO A 3 4.82 -13.62 0.34
C PRO A 3 4.91 -12.16 -0.13
N GLU A 4 6.13 -11.64 -0.23
CA GLU A 4 6.36 -10.24 -0.61
C GLU A 4 5.76 -9.91 -1.99
N ILE A 5 5.75 -10.87 -2.91
CA ILE A 5 5.14 -10.71 -4.24
C ILE A 5 3.66 -10.29 -4.17
N ASP A 6 2.92 -10.79 -3.17
CA ASP A 6 1.50 -10.47 -2.99
C ASP A 6 1.32 -9.08 -2.36
N VAL A 7 2.26 -8.64 -1.53
CA VAL A 7 2.30 -7.26 -1.01
C VAL A 7 2.47 -6.28 -2.18
N TRP A 8 3.44 -6.52 -3.06
CA TRP A 8 3.71 -5.67 -4.22
C TRP A 8 2.59 -5.70 -5.26
N ARG A 9 1.98 -6.87 -5.51
CA ARG A 9 0.82 -6.99 -6.40
C ARG A 9 -0.38 -6.20 -5.88
N THR A 10 -0.67 -6.33 -4.58
CA THR A 10 -1.75 -5.60 -3.93
C THR A 10 -1.49 -4.10 -3.99
N ALA A 11 -0.28 -3.66 -3.65
CA ALA A 11 0.14 -2.26 -3.75
C ALA A 11 -0.06 -1.69 -5.16
N HIS A 12 0.38 -2.42 -6.19
CA HIS A 12 0.24 -1.99 -7.57
C HIS A 12 -1.24 -1.94 -8.03
N LEU A 13 -2.08 -2.86 -7.54
CA LEU A 13 -3.52 -2.83 -7.80
C LEU A 13 -4.19 -1.62 -7.16
N LEU A 14 -3.87 -1.32 -5.90
CA LEU A 14 -4.36 -0.14 -5.18
C LEU A 14 -3.96 1.15 -5.89
N ILE A 15 -2.72 1.26 -6.37
CA ILE A 15 -2.28 2.41 -7.17
C ILE A 15 -3.09 2.54 -8.47
N LYS A 16 -3.39 1.42 -9.15
CA LYS A 16 -4.23 1.47 -10.36
C LYS A 16 -5.67 1.90 -10.09
N GLN A 17 -6.22 1.56 -8.93
CA GLN A 17 -7.61 1.85 -8.56
C GLN A 17 -7.79 3.24 -7.97
N HIS A 18 -6.84 3.67 -7.13
CA HIS A 18 -6.96 4.88 -6.31
C HIS A 18 -5.89 5.94 -6.64
N GLY A 19 -4.94 5.65 -7.53
CA GLY A 19 -3.93 6.62 -7.95
C GLY A 19 -3.04 7.05 -6.79
N GLU A 20 -3.00 8.35 -6.53
CA GLU A 20 -2.22 8.98 -5.45
C GLU A 20 -2.76 8.63 -4.06
N ASP A 21 -4.08 8.45 -3.94
CA ASP A 21 -4.75 8.11 -2.68
C ASP A 21 -4.56 6.66 -2.22
N ALA A 22 -3.89 5.83 -3.03
CA ALA A 22 -3.69 4.41 -2.73
C ALA A 22 -3.05 4.16 -1.35
N ALA A 23 -2.06 4.96 -0.97
CA ALA A 23 -1.39 4.83 0.32
C ALA A 23 -2.34 5.15 1.49
N VAL A 24 -3.21 6.15 1.31
CA VAL A 24 -4.20 6.57 2.30
C VAL A 24 -5.27 5.48 2.48
N GLN A 25 -5.76 4.89 1.38
CA GLN A 25 -6.71 3.78 1.45
C GLN A 25 -6.14 2.56 2.16
N ALA A 26 -4.89 2.18 1.85
CA ALA A 26 -4.22 1.08 2.52
C ALA A 26 -3.96 1.37 4.02
N ALA A 27 -3.68 2.63 4.37
CA ALA A 27 -3.54 3.04 5.77
C ALA A 27 -4.86 2.92 6.53
N PHE A 28 -5.98 3.35 5.94
CA PHE A 28 -7.30 3.15 6.54
C PHE A 28 -7.63 1.68 6.78
N GLN A 29 -7.26 0.79 5.86
CA GLN A 29 -7.43 -0.65 6.07
C GLN A 29 -6.54 -1.18 7.20
N ALA A 30 -5.31 -0.68 7.33
CA ALA A 30 -4.47 -1.01 8.47
C ALA A 30 -5.17 -0.62 9.79
N ASP A 31 -5.61 0.63 9.91
CA ASP A 31 -6.28 1.12 11.11
C ASP A 31 -7.57 0.35 11.42
N ALA A 32 -8.33 -0.05 10.39
CA ALA A 32 -9.52 -0.89 10.56
C ALA A 32 -9.19 -2.29 11.09
N MET A 33 -8.06 -2.90 10.68
CA MET A 33 -7.62 -4.19 11.25
C MET A 33 -7.15 -4.02 12.69
N PHE A 34 -6.42 -2.95 12.98
CA PHE A 34 -5.98 -2.62 14.33
C PHE A 34 -7.17 -2.44 15.29
N ALA A 35 -8.19 -1.69 14.86
CA ALA A 35 -9.42 -1.49 15.63
C ALA A 35 -10.18 -2.80 15.91
N LYS A 36 -10.04 -3.80 15.03
CA LYS A 36 -10.60 -5.16 15.22
C LYS A 36 -9.72 -6.07 16.08
N GLY A 37 -8.53 -5.61 16.49
CA GLY A 37 -7.54 -6.41 17.22
C GLY A 37 -6.73 -7.36 16.32
N ASP A 38 -6.86 -7.26 14.99
CA ASP A 38 -6.10 -8.06 14.04
C ASP A 38 -4.73 -7.43 13.76
N LEU A 39 -3.76 -7.77 14.59
CA LEU A 39 -2.39 -7.27 14.49
C LEU A 39 -1.61 -7.88 13.32
N ASP A 40 -1.96 -9.08 12.86
CA ASP A 40 -1.34 -9.70 11.68
C ASP A 40 -1.81 -8.97 10.41
N GLY A 41 -3.12 -8.75 10.30
CA GLY A 41 -3.73 -7.94 9.25
C GLY A 41 -3.17 -6.51 9.24
N TYR A 42 -3.06 -5.86 10.40
CA TYR A 42 -2.43 -4.54 10.52
C TYR A 42 -1.00 -4.54 9.95
N SER A 43 -0.19 -5.52 10.35
CA SER A 43 1.21 -5.64 9.91
C SER A 43 1.33 -5.85 8.41
N VAL A 44 0.43 -6.65 7.83
CA VAL A 44 0.31 -6.85 6.38
C VAL A 44 -0.02 -5.53 5.67
N TRP A 45 -1.05 -4.82 6.10
CA TRP A 45 -1.46 -3.57 5.47
C TRP A 45 -0.39 -2.48 5.59
N LYS A 46 0.35 -2.42 6.70
CA LYS A 46 1.51 -1.52 6.84
C LYS A 46 2.61 -1.79 5.82
N ARG A 47 2.86 -3.06 5.48
CA ARG A 47 3.81 -3.43 4.41
C ARG A 47 3.31 -3.01 3.05
N ILE A 48 2.00 -3.14 2.79
CA ILE A 48 1.38 -2.69 1.55
C ILE A 48 1.51 -1.17 1.40
N VAL A 49 1.25 -0.39 2.46
CA VAL A 49 1.45 1.07 2.46
C VAL A 49 2.90 1.42 2.11
N ALA A 50 3.87 0.75 2.71
CA ALA A 50 5.28 0.98 2.41
C ALA A 50 5.62 0.69 0.94
N ALA A 51 5.13 -0.42 0.40
CA ALA A 51 5.30 -0.78 -1.01
C ALA A 51 4.63 0.23 -1.95
N ILE A 52 3.44 0.74 -1.61
CA ILE A 52 2.77 1.79 -2.40
C ILE A 52 3.62 3.06 -2.44
N ASN A 53 4.12 3.51 -1.28
CA ASN A 53 4.97 4.69 -1.20
C ASN A 53 6.24 4.53 -2.02
N ASP A 54 6.87 3.34 -2.00
CA ASP A 54 8.05 3.05 -2.81
C ASP A 54 7.74 3.12 -4.32
N LEU A 55 6.65 2.46 -4.77
CA LEU A 55 6.22 2.49 -6.16
C LEU A 55 5.86 3.89 -6.66
N GLN A 56 5.22 4.70 -5.82
CA GLN A 56 4.86 6.08 -6.16
C GLN A 56 6.08 7.01 -6.14
N SER A 57 7.03 6.80 -5.22
CA SER A 57 8.28 7.57 -5.14
C SER A 57 9.24 7.23 -6.28
N ASN A 58 9.22 5.99 -6.76
CA ASN A 58 10.03 5.51 -7.87
C ASN A 58 9.32 5.62 -9.22
N LYS A 59 8.11 6.20 -9.26
CA LYS A 59 7.50 6.61 -10.52
C LYS A 59 8.38 7.73 -11.07
N PRO A 60 9.04 7.57 -12.24
CA PRO A 60 9.81 8.65 -12.80
C PRO A 60 8.84 9.81 -12.99
N THR A 61 9.01 10.86 -12.21
CA THR A 61 8.43 12.16 -12.46
C THR A 61 8.78 12.45 -13.91
N GLY A 62 7.76 12.39 -14.77
CA GLY A 62 7.90 12.74 -16.16
C GLY A 62 8.62 14.07 -16.23
N SER A 63 9.67 14.10 -17.04
CA SER A 63 10.37 15.29 -17.45
C SER A 63 9.34 16.39 -17.75
N THR A 64 9.31 17.43 -16.92
CA THR A 64 8.66 18.69 -17.30
C THR A 64 9.79 19.68 -17.55
N HIS A 65 9.91 19.96 -18.85
CA HIS A 65 10.73 20.95 -19.54
C HIS A 65 10.67 22.34 -18.92
#